data_AF-A0A9W8P4C3-F1
#
_entry.id   AF-A0A9W8P4C3-F1
#
_cell.length_a   1.000
_cell.length_b   1.000
_cell.length_c   1.000
_cell.angle_alpha   90.00
_cell.angle_beta   90.00
_cell.angle_gamma   90.00
#
_symmetry.space_group_name_H-M   'P 1'
#
loop_
_entity.id
_entity.type
_entity.pdbx_description
1 polymer ?
#
loop_
_entity_poly.entity_id
_entity_poly.type
_entity_poly.pdbx_seq_one_letter_code
_entity_poly.pdbx_strand_id
1 'polypeptide(L)'
;MPPLPSTFAPQATQLISSIRRREIDISDVQIPRLKICPGPLSLHQKLSMELREDMDVLARQIEDLDAMIDDQKGPKNRRELKIIVDELKQALAKSRKDYRAALLFSKRKIDTSSASNRAELLAPTVVRDGRDVNEKATEDAVMQANNNVTEALQRTLSLMQGELERSVLTTQKLDSSMSALRGTSSTHDLLTNAMDASQQLITALQQSDRMDRLLIFFGLLCFFLTVSIVLKERVLDRSVRLAFWWTRFLPSGSVSNLGSSVASEASASVSGAAISAASSSLVTATVSGISLVPTGTSIVSSASPPSSETEDPSLSSFLTSAIVDSTTQLSSVLETSHLPKVSASSTSNVEEVSLQLSPTTLNSHDEL
;
A
#
# COMPACT_ATOMS: atom_id res chain seq x y z
N MET A 1 26.01 50.18 8.27
CA MET A 1 26.98 49.25 7.66
C MET A 1 26.20 48.39 6.69
N PRO A 2 26.41 48.49 5.37
CA PRO A 2 25.74 47.59 4.42
C PRO A 2 26.20 46.14 4.68
N PRO A 3 25.31 45.13 4.60
CA PRO A 3 25.71 43.74 4.75
C PRO A 3 26.70 43.37 3.63
N LEU A 4 27.81 42.74 4.02
CA LEU A 4 28.77 42.17 3.06
C LEU A 4 28.03 41.14 2.20
N PRO A 5 28.28 41.09 0.89
CA PRO A 5 27.65 40.12 0.01
C PRO A 5 27.97 38.70 0.49
N SER A 6 26.95 37.87 0.65
CA SER A 6 27.11 36.45 0.97
C SER A 6 27.87 35.76 -0.15
N THR A 7 29.03 35.24 0.20
CA THR A 7 29.77 34.32 -0.67
C THR A 7 29.19 32.92 -0.50
N PHE A 8 28.13 32.62 -1.23
CA PHE A 8 27.61 31.25 -1.34
C PHE A 8 28.58 30.39 -2.16
N ALA A 9 28.54 29.06 -1.96
CA ALA A 9 29.25 28.14 -2.83
C ALA A 9 28.77 28.31 -4.29
N PRO A 10 29.65 28.21 -5.30
CA PRO A 10 29.28 28.44 -6.71
C PRO A 10 28.14 27.52 -7.16
N GLN A 11 28.16 26.25 -6.72
CA GLN A 11 27.10 25.28 -6.99
C GLN A 11 25.74 25.71 -6.41
N ALA A 12 25.71 26.29 -5.20
CA ALA A 12 24.46 26.77 -4.60
C ALA A 12 23.88 27.95 -5.39
N THR A 13 24.73 28.88 -5.85
CA THR A 13 24.25 30.00 -6.68
C THR A 13 23.68 29.55 -8.02
N GLN A 14 24.28 28.52 -8.63
CA GLN A 14 23.79 27.93 -9.87
C GLN A 14 22.42 27.26 -9.65
N LEU A 15 22.27 26.49 -8.58
CA LEU A 15 20.98 25.87 -8.23
C LEU A 15 19.90 26.91 -7.93
N ILE A 16 20.22 27.97 -7.17
CA ILE A 16 19.25 29.05 -6.91
C ILE A 16 18.79 29.69 -8.23
N SER A 17 19.72 29.97 -9.14
CA SER A 17 19.38 30.56 -10.44
C SER A 17 18.53 29.63 -11.31
N SER A 18 18.79 28.31 -11.28
CA SER A 18 18.03 27.33 -12.06
C SER A 18 16.63 27.12 -11.48
N ILE A 19 16.50 27.05 -10.15
CA ILE A 19 15.21 26.96 -9.46
C ILE A 19 14.36 28.18 -9.75
N ARG A 20 14.92 29.40 -9.60
CA ARG A 20 14.19 30.65 -9.87
C ARG A 20 13.70 30.73 -11.31
N ARG A 21 14.55 30.34 -12.28
CA ARG A 21 14.14 30.31 -13.69
C ARG A 21 12.99 29.34 -13.92
N ARG A 22 13.05 28.15 -13.31
CA ARG A 22 12.00 27.14 -13.42
C ARG A 22 10.71 27.57 -12.73
N GLU A 23 10.80 28.21 -11.57
CA GLU A 23 9.67 28.80 -10.85
C GLU A 23 8.90 29.82 -11.72
N ILE A 24 9.65 30.70 -12.40
CA ILE A 24 9.08 31.69 -13.32
C ILE A 24 8.41 31.01 -14.52
N ASP A 25 9.09 30.05 -15.16
CA ASP A 25 8.50 29.33 -16.31
C ASP A 25 7.20 28.61 -15.94
N ILE A 26 7.20 27.92 -14.80
CA ILE A 26 6.04 27.25 -14.24
C ILE A 26 4.88 28.24 -14.02
N SER A 27 5.15 29.34 -13.32
CA SER A 27 4.10 30.25 -12.87
C SER A 27 3.55 31.15 -13.97
N ASP A 28 4.41 31.65 -14.86
CA ASP A 28 4.03 32.61 -15.90
C ASP A 28 3.65 31.95 -17.22
N VAL A 29 4.25 30.81 -17.56
CA VAL A 29 4.05 30.18 -18.88
C VAL A 29 3.17 28.93 -18.76
N GLN A 30 3.53 27.99 -17.90
CA GLN A 30 2.91 26.66 -17.91
C GLN A 30 1.53 26.64 -17.22
N ILE A 31 1.37 27.29 -16.07
CA ILE A 31 0.08 27.35 -15.35
C ILE A 31 -1.00 28.09 -16.19
N PRO A 32 -0.73 29.27 -16.79
CA PRO A 32 -1.72 29.95 -17.61
C PRO A 32 -2.06 29.16 -18.88
N ARG A 33 -1.08 28.48 -19.49
CA ARG A 33 -1.33 27.57 -20.61
C ARG A 33 -2.33 26.48 -20.23
N LEU A 34 -2.16 25.83 -19.08
CA LEU A 34 -3.11 24.83 -18.59
C LEU A 34 -4.52 25.42 -18.37
N LYS A 35 -4.62 26.63 -17.82
CA LYS A 35 -5.91 27.32 -17.58
C LYS A 35 -6.65 27.63 -18.87
N ILE A 36 -5.93 28.08 -19.90
CA ILE A 36 -6.52 28.60 -21.14
C ILE A 36 -6.94 27.45 -22.07
N CYS A 37 -6.24 26.30 -22.02
CA CYS A 37 -6.48 25.13 -22.85
C CYS A 37 -7.99 24.82 -23.04
N PRO A 38 -8.53 25.04 -24.26
CA PRO A 38 -9.91 24.71 -24.61
C PRO A 38 -10.07 23.29 -25.19
N GLY A 39 -9.01 22.47 -25.15
CA GLY A 39 -8.84 21.29 -26.00
C GLY A 39 -9.18 19.93 -25.36
N PRO A 40 -9.07 18.83 -26.16
CA PRO A 40 -9.49 17.48 -25.80
C PRO A 40 -8.75 16.93 -24.58
N LEU A 41 -9.41 16.03 -23.86
CA LEU A 41 -8.95 15.47 -22.58
C LEU A 41 -7.52 14.89 -22.64
N SER A 42 -7.10 14.35 -23.78
CA SER A 42 -5.74 13.83 -24.01
C SER A 42 -4.65 14.91 -23.94
N LEU A 43 -4.90 16.11 -24.50
CA LEU A 43 -3.96 17.24 -24.43
C LEU A 43 -3.87 17.78 -23.01
N HIS A 44 -5.01 17.89 -22.33
CA HIS A 44 -5.05 18.31 -20.93
C HIS A 44 -4.26 17.34 -20.02
N GLN A 45 -4.43 16.03 -20.21
CA GLN A 45 -3.65 15.01 -19.49
C GLN A 45 -2.16 15.16 -19.75
N LYS A 46 -1.74 15.30 -21.01
CA LYS A 46 -0.32 15.48 -21.36
C LYS A 46 0.29 16.69 -20.66
N LEU A 47 -0.34 17.86 -20.76
CA LEU A 47 0.16 19.08 -20.13
C LEU A 47 0.15 19.00 -18.59
N SER A 48 -0.82 18.29 -18.01
CA SER A 48 -0.87 18.06 -16.55
C SER A 48 0.26 17.15 -16.07
N MET A 49 0.67 16.16 -16.88
CA MET A 49 1.79 15.28 -16.57
C MET A 49 3.13 16.02 -16.67
N GLU A 50 3.34 16.77 -17.75
CA GLU A 50 4.52 17.63 -17.94
C GLU A 50 4.68 18.62 -16.78
N LEU A 51 3.61 19.33 -16.42
CA LEU A 51 3.63 20.28 -15.31
C LEU A 51 3.88 19.61 -13.96
N ARG A 52 3.36 18.39 -13.75
CA ARG A 52 3.63 17.62 -12.52
C ARG A 52 5.10 17.21 -12.43
N GLU A 53 5.67 16.72 -13.53
CA GLU A 53 7.09 16.38 -13.61
C GLU A 53 7.96 17.60 -13.30
N ASP A 54 7.65 18.76 -13.87
CA ASP A 54 8.37 20.01 -13.59
C ASP A 54 8.24 20.47 -12.12
N MET A 55 7.08 20.27 -11.48
CA MET A 55 6.92 20.54 -10.04
C MET A 55 7.77 19.58 -9.19
N ASP A 56 7.82 18.31 -9.57
CA ASP A 56 8.56 17.28 -8.84
C ASP A 56 10.08 17.49 -8.99
N VAL A 57 10.54 17.91 -10.17
CA VAL A 57 11.93 18.34 -10.39
C VAL A 57 12.26 19.58 -9.55
N LEU A 58 11.40 20.60 -9.53
CA LEU A 58 11.61 21.79 -8.71
C LEU A 58 11.66 21.43 -7.21
N ALA A 59 10.83 20.49 -6.76
CA ALA A 59 10.85 20.00 -5.38
C ALA A 59 12.19 19.33 -5.02
N ARG A 60 12.71 18.47 -5.89
CA ARG A 60 14.02 17.81 -5.71
C ARG A 60 15.15 18.83 -5.66
N GLN A 61 15.16 19.81 -6.57
CA GLN A 61 16.19 20.87 -6.58
C GLN A 61 16.18 21.72 -5.30
N ILE A 62 15.01 21.94 -4.70
CA ILE A 62 14.91 22.64 -3.40
C ILE A 62 15.43 21.76 -2.26
N GLU A 63 15.19 20.46 -2.29
CA GLU A 63 15.73 19.51 -1.30
C GLU A 63 17.26 19.39 -1.40
N ASP A 64 17.80 19.34 -2.62
CA ASP A 64 19.25 19.41 -2.86
C ASP A 64 19.84 20.72 -2.31
N LEU A 65 19.15 21.85 -2.52
CA LEU A 65 19.58 23.14 -1.98
C LEU A 65 19.51 23.19 -0.45
N ASP A 66 18.54 22.51 0.17
CA ASP A 66 18.39 22.38 1.63
C ASP A 66 19.55 21.57 2.23
N ALA A 67 19.95 20.47 1.58
CA ALA A 67 21.13 19.69 1.98
C ALA A 67 22.42 20.52 1.93
N MET A 68 22.56 21.40 0.94
CA MET A 68 23.72 22.30 0.80
C MET A 68 23.79 23.39 1.88
N ILE A 69 22.75 23.60 2.68
CA ILE A 69 22.76 24.57 3.80
C ILE A 69 23.77 24.14 4.88
N ASP A 70 23.93 22.84 5.09
CA ASP A 70 24.80 22.33 6.15
C ASP A 70 26.27 22.38 5.78
N ASP A 71 26.59 22.32 4.48
CA ASP A 71 27.95 22.41 3.94
C ASP A 71 28.48 23.85 3.85
N GLN A 72 27.62 24.86 4.03
CA GLN A 72 28.03 26.26 3.94
C GLN A 72 28.90 26.71 5.11
N LYS A 73 30.04 27.33 4.77
CA LYS A 73 30.96 27.92 5.75
C LYS A 73 30.39 29.23 6.30
N GLY A 74 30.13 29.25 7.60
CA GLY A 74 29.80 30.45 8.37
C GLY A 74 28.31 30.57 8.74
N PRO A 75 27.99 31.01 9.97
CA PRO A 75 26.62 31.04 10.47
C PRO A 75 25.74 32.10 9.79
N LYS A 76 26.33 33.13 9.16
CA LYS A 76 25.60 34.18 8.45
C LYS A 76 25.07 33.68 7.10
N ASN A 77 25.94 33.12 6.26
CA ASN A 77 25.55 32.58 4.96
C ASN A 77 24.55 31.42 5.08
N ARG A 78 24.67 30.58 6.12
CA ARG A 78 23.67 29.54 6.43
C ARG A 78 22.28 30.11 6.73
N ARG A 79 22.20 31.23 7.46
CA ARG A 79 20.91 31.88 7.76
C ARG A 79 20.30 32.50 6.50
N GLU A 80 21.12 33.16 5.70
CA GLU A 80 20.66 33.77 4.44
C GLU A 80 20.18 32.71 3.44
N LEU A 81 20.91 31.58 3.31
CA LEU A 81 20.47 30.48 2.45
C LEU A 81 19.18 29.82 2.96
N LYS A 82 19.01 29.65 4.28
CA LYS A 82 17.76 29.16 4.87
C LYS A 82 16.57 30.05 4.50
N ILE A 83 16.72 31.37 4.59
CA ILE A 83 15.67 32.32 4.21
C ILE A 83 15.28 32.15 2.73
N ILE A 84 16.27 32.01 1.84
CA ILE A 84 16.02 31.79 0.41
C ILE A 84 15.31 30.45 0.17
N VAL A 85 15.73 29.38 0.85
CA VAL A 85 15.10 28.06 0.73
C VAL A 85 13.66 28.08 1.25
N ASP A 86 13.39 28.77 2.36
CA ASP A 86 12.04 28.93 2.89
C ASP A 86 11.14 29.73 1.92
N GLU A 87 11.68 30.77 1.28
CA GLU A 87 10.98 31.52 0.22
C GLU A 87 10.65 30.62 -0.98
N LEU A 88 11.61 29.81 -1.44
CA LEU A 88 11.42 28.87 -2.55
C LEU A 88 10.42 27.76 -2.19
N LYS A 89 10.42 27.26 -0.95
CA LYS A 89 9.43 26.30 -0.44
C LYS A 89 8.03 26.94 -0.42
N GLN A 90 7.91 28.20 -0.02
CA GLN A 90 6.65 28.93 -0.05
C GLN A 90 6.15 29.15 -1.49
N ALA A 91 7.05 29.50 -2.42
CA ALA A 91 6.75 29.64 -3.83
C ALA A 91 6.27 28.32 -4.47
N LEU A 92 6.92 27.19 -4.16
CA LEU A 92 6.48 25.85 -4.54
C LEU A 92 5.05 25.59 -4.03
N ALA A 93 4.79 25.86 -2.75
CA ALA A 93 3.46 25.67 -2.17
C ALA A 93 2.38 26.52 -2.85
N LYS A 94 2.71 27.77 -3.24
CA LYS A 94 1.84 28.64 -4.04
C LYS A 94 1.59 28.05 -5.43
N SER A 95 2.65 27.68 -6.15
CA SER A 95 2.55 27.07 -7.48
C SER A 95 1.71 25.79 -7.48
N ARG A 96 1.84 24.92 -6.45
CA ARG A 96 0.97 23.73 -6.27
C ARG A 96 -0.51 24.08 -6.10
N LYS A 97 -0.83 25.17 -5.38
CA LYS A 97 -2.22 25.63 -5.24
C LYS A 97 -2.75 26.18 -6.56
N ASP A 98 -1.95 26.98 -7.25
CA ASP A 98 -2.31 27.57 -8.54
C ASP A 98 -2.47 26.51 -9.63
N TYR A 99 -1.63 25.46 -9.62
CA TYR A 99 -1.76 24.28 -10.47
C TYR A 99 -3.09 23.55 -10.24
N ARG A 100 -3.43 23.25 -8.97
CA ARG A 100 -4.71 22.58 -8.65
C ARG A 100 -5.91 23.44 -9.06
N ALA A 101 -5.85 24.75 -8.83
CA ALA A 101 -6.89 25.67 -9.26
C ALA A 101 -7.00 25.71 -10.80
N ALA A 102 -5.87 25.72 -11.50
CA ALA A 102 -5.81 25.69 -12.96
C ALA A 102 -6.41 24.41 -13.53
N LEU A 103 -6.07 23.26 -12.95
CA LEU A 103 -6.55 21.95 -13.38
C LEU A 103 -8.06 21.79 -13.19
N LEU A 104 -8.60 22.28 -12.09
CA LEU A 104 -10.05 22.30 -11.86
C LEU A 104 -10.76 23.25 -12.83
N PHE A 105 -10.17 24.43 -13.10
CA PHE A 105 -10.74 25.40 -14.03
C PHE A 105 -10.78 24.85 -15.47
N SER A 106 -9.68 24.28 -15.94
CA SER A 106 -9.61 23.67 -17.28
C SER A 106 -10.53 22.46 -17.39
N LYS A 107 -10.62 21.62 -16.34
CA LYS A 107 -11.54 20.48 -16.32
C LYS A 107 -13.00 20.94 -16.46
N ARG A 108 -13.42 21.93 -15.65
CA ARG A 108 -14.77 22.51 -15.77
C ARG A 108 -15.04 23.05 -17.16
N LYS A 109 -14.07 23.76 -17.76
CA LYS A 109 -14.18 24.27 -19.13
C LYS A 109 -14.37 23.14 -20.14
N ILE A 110 -13.59 22.06 -20.04
CA ILE A 110 -13.73 20.87 -20.89
C ILE A 110 -15.12 20.24 -20.71
N ASP A 111 -15.57 20.04 -19.48
CA ASP A 111 -16.87 19.45 -19.18
C ASP A 111 -18.02 20.30 -19.77
N THR A 112 -17.96 21.62 -19.59
CA THR A 112 -18.96 22.55 -20.18
C THR A 112 -18.93 22.56 -21.71
N SER A 113 -17.75 22.47 -22.33
CA SER A 113 -17.62 22.39 -23.79
C SER A 113 -18.15 21.06 -24.33
N SER A 114 -17.94 19.95 -23.63
CA SER A 114 -18.49 18.65 -23.99
C SER A 114 -20.02 18.59 -23.85
N ALA A 115 -20.57 19.27 -22.83
CA ALA A 115 -22.00 19.35 -22.60
C ALA A 115 -22.71 20.20 -23.66
N SER A 116 -22.13 21.36 -24.03
CA SER A 116 -22.66 22.21 -25.10
C SER A 116 -22.59 21.53 -26.46
N ASN A 117 -21.47 20.88 -26.81
CA ASN A 117 -21.39 20.08 -28.05
C ASN A 117 -22.44 18.97 -28.11
N ARG A 118 -22.71 18.29 -26.98
CA ARG A 118 -23.78 17.28 -26.91
C ARG A 118 -25.16 17.92 -27.08
N ALA A 119 -25.40 19.08 -26.48
CA ALA A 119 -26.67 19.80 -26.61
C ALA A 119 -26.91 20.28 -28.05
N GLU A 120 -25.87 20.70 -28.77
CA GLU A 120 -25.95 21.07 -30.19
C GLU A 120 -26.22 19.87 -31.10
N LEU A 121 -25.62 18.71 -30.81
CA LEU A 121 -25.87 17.47 -31.58
C LEU A 121 -27.23 16.83 -31.31
N LEU A 122 -27.79 17.04 -30.12
CA LEU A 122 -29.13 16.58 -29.75
C LEU A 122 -30.21 17.62 -30.07
N ALA A 123 -29.85 18.81 -30.57
CA ALA A 123 -30.81 19.78 -31.06
C ALA A 123 -31.50 19.17 -32.30
N PRO A 124 -32.83 18.98 -32.28
CA PRO A 124 -33.52 18.27 -33.35
C PRO A 124 -33.43 19.04 -34.67
N THR A 125 -32.75 18.45 -35.65
CA THR A 125 -32.86 18.83 -37.07
C THR A 125 -34.24 18.45 -37.56
N VAL A 126 -35.19 19.39 -37.53
CA VAL A 126 -36.52 19.22 -38.15
C VAL A 126 -36.35 19.16 -39.67
N VAL A 127 -36.22 17.94 -40.19
CA VAL A 127 -36.22 17.64 -41.63
C VAL A 127 -37.64 17.77 -42.14
N ARG A 128 -37.80 18.59 -43.18
CA ARG A 128 -39.05 18.88 -43.85
C ARG A 128 -39.37 17.75 -44.84
N ASP A 129 -40.18 16.81 -44.41
CA ASP A 129 -40.65 15.71 -45.25
C ASP A 129 -41.69 16.18 -46.25
N GLY A 130 -41.66 15.61 -47.45
CA GLY A 130 -42.53 15.99 -48.55
C GLY A 130 -42.46 15.02 -49.72
N ARG A 131 -43.60 14.35 -49.94
CA ARG A 131 -44.32 14.27 -51.22
C ARG A 131 -44.50 12.84 -51.79
N ASP A 132 -45.79 12.50 -51.80
CA ASP A 132 -46.58 11.46 -52.44
C ASP A 132 -46.23 11.08 -53.89
N VAL A 133 -46.36 9.79 -54.25
CA VAL A 133 -46.46 9.27 -55.64
C VAL A 133 -47.25 7.93 -55.64
N ASN A 134 -48.57 7.89 -55.94
CA ASN A 134 -49.34 7.69 -57.20
C ASN A 134 -49.36 6.27 -57.84
N GLU A 135 -50.58 5.82 -58.18
CA GLU A 135 -51.17 4.47 -58.25
C GLU A 135 -50.87 3.65 -59.55
N LYS A 136 -50.34 4.29 -60.60
CA LYS A 136 -49.85 3.60 -61.82
C LYS A 136 -48.49 2.92 -61.63
N ALA A 137 -47.87 3.18 -60.49
CA ALA A 137 -46.68 2.50 -60.03
C ALA A 137 -46.96 1.05 -59.61
N THR A 138 -48.19 0.57 -59.45
CA THR A 138 -48.46 -0.69 -58.74
C THR A 138 -47.88 -1.97 -59.36
N GLU A 139 -47.90 -2.18 -60.68
CA GLU A 139 -47.32 -3.39 -61.31
C GLU A 139 -45.80 -3.29 -61.49
N ASP A 140 -45.30 -2.13 -61.94
CA ASP A 140 -43.86 -1.82 -61.94
C ASP A 140 -43.29 -1.80 -60.51
N ALA A 141 -44.06 -1.40 -59.50
CA ALA A 141 -43.70 -1.44 -58.09
C ALA A 141 -43.71 -2.86 -57.55
N VAL A 142 -44.49 -3.79 -58.11
CA VAL A 142 -44.39 -5.21 -57.72
C VAL A 142 -43.13 -5.84 -58.32
N MET A 143 -42.80 -5.55 -59.58
CA MET A 143 -41.56 -6.04 -60.19
C MET A 143 -40.32 -5.37 -59.58
N GLN A 144 -40.41 -4.07 -59.28
CA GLN A 144 -39.40 -3.30 -58.56
C GLN A 144 -39.34 -3.68 -57.07
N ALA A 145 -40.45 -4.08 -56.44
CA ALA A 145 -40.43 -4.61 -55.07
C ALA A 145 -39.68 -5.95 -55.02
N ASN A 146 -39.87 -6.85 -55.98
CA ASN A 146 -39.10 -8.09 -56.04
C ASN A 146 -37.60 -7.84 -56.27
N ASN A 147 -37.27 -6.90 -57.16
CA ASN A 147 -35.88 -6.49 -57.36
C ASN A 147 -35.31 -5.83 -56.09
N ASN A 148 -36.06 -4.96 -55.43
CA ASN A 148 -35.68 -4.31 -54.17
C ASN A 148 -35.52 -5.32 -53.03
N VAL A 149 -36.35 -6.36 -52.94
CA VAL A 149 -36.18 -7.43 -51.95
C VAL A 149 -34.91 -8.21 -52.24
N THR A 150 -34.63 -8.52 -53.52
CA THR A 150 -33.41 -9.22 -53.92
C THR A 150 -32.16 -8.37 -53.65
N GLU A 151 -32.21 -7.08 -53.97
CA GLU A 151 -31.16 -6.11 -53.70
C GLU A 151 -30.98 -5.89 -52.19
N ALA A 152 -32.06 -5.84 -51.42
CA ALA A 152 -32.02 -5.78 -49.97
C ALA A 152 -31.41 -7.04 -49.35
N LEU A 153 -31.68 -8.22 -49.91
CA LEU A 153 -31.09 -9.50 -49.46
C LEU A 153 -29.60 -9.57 -49.81
N GLN A 154 -29.20 -9.14 -51.01
CA GLN A 154 -27.78 -9.01 -51.37
C GLN A 154 -27.07 -7.99 -50.48
N ARG A 155 -27.72 -6.85 -50.20
CA ARG A 155 -27.20 -5.82 -49.29
C ARG A 155 -27.08 -6.36 -47.87
N THR A 156 -28.06 -7.13 -47.39
CA THR A 156 -28.04 -7.77 -46.07
C THR A 156 -26.96 -8.84 -46.01
N LEU A 157 -26.78 -9.66 -47.05
CA LEU A 157 -25.68 -10.63 -47.13
C LEU A 157 -24.31 -9.94 -47.10
N SER A 158 -24.14 -8.85 -47.85
CA SER A 158 -22.92 -8.04 -47.82
C SER A 158 -22.70 -7.40 -46.44
N LEU A 159 -23.76 -6.94 -45.78
CA LEU A 159 -23.70 -6.40 -44.41
C LEU A 159 -23.34 -7.48 -43.39
N MET A 160 -23.96 -8.65 -43.48
CA MET A 160 -23.73 -9.77 -42.57
C MET A 160 -22.31 -10.32 -42.72
N GLN A 161 -21.76 -10.33 -43.94
CA GLN A 161 -20.36 -10.67 -44.19
C GLN A 161 -19.42 -9.62 -43.56
N GLY A 162 -19.72 -8.34 -43.70
CA GLY A 162 -18.97 -7.26 -43.05
C GLY A 162 -19.09 -7.25 -41.51
N GLU A 163 -20.23 -7.67 -40.97
CA GLU A 163 -20.41 -7.84 -39.53
C GLU A 163 -19.65 -9.05 -38.99
N LEU A 164 -19.58 -10.14 -39.74
CA LEU A 164 -18.77 -11.30 -39.37
C LEU A 164 -17.29 -10.95 -39.34
N GLU A 165 -16.75 -10.24 -40.33
CA GLU A 165 -15.36 -9.75 -40.32
C GLU A 165 -15.10 -8.83 -39.12
N ARG A 166 -16.04 -7.93 -38.80
CA ARG A 166 -15.99 -7.11 -37.58
C ARG A 166 -16.04 -7.92 -36.30
N SER A 167 -16.84 -8.98 -36.26
CA SER A 167 -16.98 -9.85 -35.08
C SER A 167 -15.70 -10.65 -34.83
N VAL A 168 -15.05 -11.15 -35.88
CA VAL A 168 -13.74 -11.81 -35.79
C VAL A 168 -12.67 -10.84 -35.29
N LEU A 169 -12.59 -9.63 -35.85
CA LEU A 169 -11.65 -8.61 -35.38
C LEU A 169 -11.90 -8.19 -33.93
N THR A 170 -13.16 -8.11 -33.52
CA THR A 170 -13.53 -7.77 -32.14
C THR A 170 -13.15 -8.90 -31.19
N THR A 171 -13.35 -10.15 -31.59
CA THR A 171 -12.95 -11.34 -30.83
C THR A 171 -11.43 -11.40 -30.67
N GLN A 172 -10.67 -11.11 -31.73
CA GLN A 172 -9.21 -11.06 -31.67
C GLN A 172 -8.71 -9.94 -30.73
N LYS A 173 -9.38 -8.77 -30.74
CA LYS A 173 -9.08 -7.68 -29.79
C LYS A 173 -9.43 -8.05 -28.36
N LEU A 174 -10.55 -8.73 -28.15
CA LEU A 174 -10.95 -9.21 -26.82
C LEU A 174 -9.94 -10.22 -26.30
N ASP A 175 -9.49 -11.17 -27.11
CA ASP A 175 -8.47 -12.15 -26.72
C ASP A 175 -7.12 -11.48 -26.41
N SER A 176 -6.71 -10.51 -27.23
CA SER A 176 -5.51 -9.69 -26.95
C SER A 176 -5.63 -8.91 -25.63
N SER A 177 -6.79 -8.33 -25.35
CA SER A 177 -7.07 -7.65 -24.08
C SER A 177 -7.09 -8.64 -22.91
N MET A 178 -7.61 -9.85 -23.10
CA MET A 178 -7.65 -10.89 -22.08
C MET A 178 -6.24 -11.38 -21.75
N SER A 179 -5.39 -11.54 -22.78
CA SER A 179 -3.97 -11.88 -22.63
C SER A 179 -3.20 -10.79 -21.88
N ALA A 180 -3.43 -9.51 -22.21
CA ALA A 180 -2.84 -8.39 -21.49
C ALA A 180 -3.29 -8.31 -20.03
N LEU A 181 -4.58 -8.57 -19.75
CA LEU A 181 -5.11 -8.63 -18.38
C LEU A 181 -4.50 -9.80 -17.60
N ARG A 182 -4.32 -10.97 -18.22
CA ARG A 182 -3.63 -12.11 -17.60
C ARG A 182 -2.17 -11.78 -17.30
N GLY A 183 -1.47 -11.12 -18.23
CA GLY A 183 -0.10 -10.64 -18.00
C GLY A 183 -0.03 -9.60 -16.88
N THR A 184 -1.02 -8.71 -16.79
CA THR A 184 -1.09 -7.73 -15.70
C THR A 184 -1.34 -8.43 -14.35
N SER A 185 -2.26 -9.40 -14.30
CA SER A 185 -2.53 -10.19 -13.09
C SER A 185 -1.26 -10.91 -12.61
N SER A 186 -0.54 -11.58 -13.50
CA SER A 186 0.68 -12.29 -13.11
C SER A 186 1.78 -11.35 -12.61
N THR A 187 1.94 -10.17 -13.23
CA THR A 187 2.90 -9.17 -12.71
C THR A 187 2.50 -8.65 -11.33
N HIS A 188 1.20 -8.48 -11.07
CA HIS A 188 0.70 -8.05 -9.78
C HIS A 188 0.93 -9.11 -8.69
N ASP A 189 0.72 -10.39 -9.02
CA ASP A 189 0.98 -11.51 -8.11
C ASP A 189 2.47 -11.63 -7.78
N LEU A 190 3.35 -11.49 -8.78
CA LEU A 190 4.81 -11.48 -8.57
C LEU A 190 5.25 -10.32 -7.68
N LEU A 191 4.69 -9.12 -7.89
CA LEU A 191 5.03 -7.94 -7.09
C LEU A 191 4.52 -8.06 -5.65
N THR A 192 3.34 -8.65 -5.47
CA THR A 192 2.78 -8.96 -4.13
C THR A 192 3.68 -9.97 -3.41
N ASN A 193 4.07 -11.07 -4.07
CA ASN A 193 4.98 -12.06 -3.49
C ASN A 193 6.35 -11.45 -3.14
N ALA A 194 6.88 -10.57 -3.99
CA ALA A 194 8.11 -9.85 -3.70
C ALA A 194 7.95 -8.88 -2.50
N MET A 195 6.79 -8.24 -2.37
CA MET A 195 6.48 -7.38 -1.22
C MET A 195 6.36 -8.20 0.06
N ASP A 196 5.70 -9.34 0.03
CA ASP A 196 5.59 -10.25 1.18
C ASP A 196 6.95 -10.78 1.60
N ALA A 197 7.80 -11.17 0.64
CA ALA A 197 9.18 -11.54 0.90
C ALA A 197 9.97 -10.38 1.54
N SER A 198 9.78 -9.15 1.06
CA SER A 198 10.41 -7.96 1.66
C SER A 198 9.94 -7.71 3.09
N GLN A 199 8.65 -7.87 3.38
CA GLN A 199 8.10 -7.71 4.72
C GLN A 199 8.60 -8.81 5.66
N GLN A 200 8.68 -10.05 5.17
CA GLN A 200 9.21 -11.16 5.96
C GLN A 200 10.68 -10.94 6.30
N LEU A 201 11.49 -10.46 5.35
CA LEU A 201 12.89 -10.15 5.59
C LEU A 201 13.06 -8.98 6.57
N ILE A 202 12.27 -7.91 6.41
CA ILE A 202 12.26 -6.77 7.34
C ILE A 202 11.83 -7.21 8.74
N THR A 203 10.80 -8.06 8.84
CA THR A 203 10.32 -8.58 10.12
C THR A 203 11.36 -9.48 10.77
N ALA A 204 12.05 -10.32 10.00
CA ALA A 204 13.14 -11.15 10.50
C ALA A 204 14.29 -10.30 11.05
N LEU A 205 14.67 -9.24 10.34
CA LEU A 205 15.73 -8.32 10.75
C LEU A 205 15.33 -7.49 11.99
N GLN A 206 14.07 -7.04 12.04
CA GLN A 206 13.53 -6.36 13.23
C GLN A 206 13.45 -7.31 14.44
N GLN A 207 13.11 -8.58 14.22
CA GLN A 207 13.05 -9.56 15.29
C GLN A 207 14.45 -9.91 15.82
N SER A 208 15.45 -10.06 14.94
CA SER A 208 16.85 -10.25 15.39
C SER A 208 17.34 -9.06 16.20
N ASP A 209 17.06 -7.83 15.74
CA ASP A 209 17.43 -6.61 16.46
C ASP A 209 16.70 -6.49 17.80
N ARG A 210 15.43 -6.91 17.86
CA ARG A 210 14.65 -6.92 19.11
C ARG A 210 15.20 -7.95 20.09
N MET A 211 15.59 -9.11 19.61
CA MET A 211 16.12 -10.18 20.44
C MET A 211 17.51 -9.82 20.97
N ASP A 212 18.36 -9.20 20.16
CA ASP A 212 19.66 -8.67 20.58
C ASP A 212 19.51 -7.58 21.66
N ARG A 213 18.61 -6.61 21.43
CA ARG A 213 18.30 -5.59 22.45
C ARG A 213 17.79 -6.21 23.75
N LEU A 214 16.93 -7.24 23.68
CA LEU A 214 16.46 -7.94 24.88
C LEU A 214 17.59 -8.66 25.63
N LEU A 215 18.56 -9.25 24.92
CA LEU A 215 19.74 -9.86 25.54
C LEU A 215 20.60 -8.82 26.28
N ILE A 216 20.80 -7.64 25.69
CA ILE A 216 21.51 -6.53 26.35
C ILE A 216 20.76 -6.07 27.61
N PHE A 217 19.44 -5.92 27.54
CA PHE A 217 18.62 -5.58 28.70
C PHE A 217 18.71 -6.63 29.81
N PHE A 218 18.68 -7.92 29.45
CA PHE A 218 18.80 -9.00 30.42
C PHE A 218 20.18 -9.03 31.08
N GLY A 219 21.24 -8.79 30.31
CA GLY A 219 22.61 -8.65 30.82
C GLY A 219 22.75 -7.49 31.81
N LEU A 220 22.22 -6.30 31.45
CA LEU A 220 22.19 -5.14 32.34
C LEU A 220 21.36 -5.40 33.61
N LEU A 221 20.20 -6.04 33.48
CA LEU A 221 19.35 -6.36 34.61
C LEU A 221 20.06 -7.31 35.58
N CYS A 222 20.73 -8.34 35.05
CA CYS A 222 21.56 -9.25 35.85
C CYS A 222 22.69 -8.50 36.56
N PHE A 223 23.40 -7.62 35.85
CA PHE A 223 24.42 -6.76 36.44
C PHE A 223 23.88 -5.88 37.57
N PHE A 224 22.76 -5.20 37.36
CA PHE A 224 22.11 -4.39 38.40
C PHE A 224 21.65 -5.24 39.58
N LEU A 225 21.17 -6.46 39.33
CA LEU A 225 20.77 -7.38 40.39
C LEU A 225 21.99 -7.80 41.21
N THR A 226 23.11 -8.15 40.57
CA THR A 226 24.38 -8.45 41.25
C THR A 226 24.88 -7.25 42.03
N VAL A 227 24.93 -6.06 41.42
CA VAL A 227 25.34 -4.82 42.09
C VAL A 227 24.41 -4.50 43.25
N SER A 228 23.10 -4.69 43.09
CA SER A 228 22.11 -4.48 44.16
C SER A 228 22.27 -5.50 45.29
N ILE A 229 22.58 -6.76 45.00
CA ILE A 229 22.88 -7.78 46.02
C ILE A 229 24.16 -7.40 46.77
N VAL A 230 25.22 -7.02 46.06
CA VAL A 230 26.49 -6.59 46.66
C VAL A 230 26.32 -5.29 47.46
N LEU A 231 25.55 -4.32 46.96
CA LEU A 231 25.20 -3.12 47.70
C LEU A 231 24.35 -3.47 48.91
N LYS A 232 23.38 -4.38 48.80
CA LYS A 232 22.57 -4.83 49.92
C LYS A 232 23.48 -5.42 50.98
N GLU A 233 24.32 -6.39 50.65
CA GLU A 233 25.23 -7.01 51.62
C GLU A 233 26.26 -6.02 52.17
N ARG A 234 26.93 -5.25 51.31
CA ARG A 234 28.02 -4.36 51.73
C ARG A 234 27.54 -3.09 52.41
N VAL A 235 26.49 -2.45 51.88
CA VAL A 235 25.92 -1.24 52.47
C VAL A 235 25.16 -1.62 53.72
N LEU A 236 24.31 -2.66 53.75
CA LEU A 236 23.61 -3.01 55.00
C LEU A 236 24.58 -3.51 56.06
N ASP A 237 25.57 -4.36 55.77
CA ASP A 237 26.50 -4.79 56.83
C ASP A 237 27.36 -3.64 57.36
N ARG A 238 27.77 -2.71 56.48
CA ARG A 238 28.61 -1.58 56.89
C ARG A 238 27.77 -0.48 57.52
N SER A 239 26.55 -0.21 57.05
CA SER A 239 25.62 0.75 57.62
C SER A 239 25.05 0.26 58.93
N VAL A 240 24.73 -1.03 59.06
CA VAL A 240 24.32 -1.64 60.33
C VAL A 240 25.49 -1.61 61.31
N ARG A 241 26.73 -1.95 60.92
CA ARG A 241 27.89 -1.80 61.81
C ARG A 241 28.18 -0.36 62.20
N LEU A 242 28.06 0.61 61.28
CA LEU A 242 28.24 2.03 61.61
C LEU A 242 27.13 2.53 62.53
N ALA A 243 25.88 2.17 62.25
CA ALA A 243 24.75 2.47 63.12
C ALA A 243 24.93 1.83 64.50
N PHE A 244 25.35 0.57 64.58
CA PHE A 244 25.58 -0.14 65.85
C PHE A 244 26.83 0.36 66.60
N TRP A 245 27.85 0.86 65.88
CA TRP A 245 29.03 1.50 66.48
C TRP A 245 28.70 2.90 67.00
N TRP A 246 27.87 3.67 66.30
CA TRP A 246 27.38 4.96 66.77
C TRP A 246 26.36 4.82 67.92
N THR A 247 25.49 3.79 67.94
CA THR A 247 24.60 3.53 69.09
C THR A 247 25.38 3.06 70.32
N ARG A 248 26.54 2.43 70.15
CA ARG A 248 27.47 2.08 71.24
C ARG A 248 28.16 3.31 71.84
N PHE A 249 28.28 4.40 71.08
CA PHE A 249 28.88 5.66 71.51
C PHE A 249 27.85 6.70 71.99
N LEU A 250 26.56 6.39 71.92
CA LEU A 250 25.55 7.12 72.67
C LEU A 250 25.64 6.70 74.15
N PRO A 251 25.94 7.64 75.08
CA PRO A 251 25.79 7.38 76.49
C PRO A 251 24.35 6.95 76.75
N SER A 252 24.18 5.77 77.36
CA SER A 252 22.95 5.41 78.06
C SER A 252 22.80 6.36 79.25
N GLY A 253 22.33 7.57 78.97
CA GLY A 253 22.03 8.62 79.92
C GLY A 253 20.55 8.91 79.84
N SER A 254 19.84 8.42 80.86
CA SER A 254 18.46 8.71 81.23
C SER A 254 17.81 9.94 80.57
N VAL A 255 16.76 9.67 79.78
CA VAL A 255 15.51 10.44 79.88
C VAL A 255 14.39 9.48 80.26
N SER A 256 14.38 9.12 81.53
CA SER A 256 13.16 8.71 82.22
C SER A 256 12.14 9.85 82.19
N ASN A 257 10.89 9.51 81.85
CA ASN A 257 9.64 10.25 82.06
C ASN A 257 9.23 11.29 81.00
N LEU A 258 8.61 10.80 79.92
CA LEU A 258 7.32 11.32 79.49
C LEU A 258 6.42 10.16 79.03
N GLY A 259 5.49 9.75 79.89
CA GLY A 259 4.32 8.98 79.48
C GLY A 259 4.28 7.51 79.86
N SER A 260 4.51 7.16 81.13
CA SER A 260 3.95 5.93 81.69
C SER A 260 2.44 6.11 81.93
N SER A 261 1.62 5.76 80.95
CA SER A 261 0.27 5.25 81.18
C SER A 261 -0.22 4.50 79.95
N VAL A 262 0.25 3.26 79.80
CA VAL A 262 -0.57 2.06 79.63
C VAL A 262 0.42 0.91 79.63
N ALA A 263 0.55 0.33 80.82
CA ALA A 263 1.17 -0.94 81.01
C ALA A 263 0.22 -2.04 80.53
N SER A 264 0.85 -3.15 80.15
CA SER A 264 0.39 -4.53 80.33
C SER A 264 -0.85 -4.98 79.57
N GLU A 265 -0.58 -5.67 78.46
CA GLU A 265 -1.11 -6.99 78.06
C GLU A 265 -0.40 -7.32 76.73
N ALA A 266 0.25 -8.45 76.47
CA ALA A 266 0.55 -9.65 77.21
C ALA A 266 1.75 -10.30 76.51
N SER A 267 2.60 -10.95 77.29
CA SER A 267 3.70 -11.79 76.79
C SER A 267 3.15 -13.10 76.20
N ALA A 268 3.77 -13.54 75.11
CA ALA A 268 4.03 -14.94 74.74
C ALA A 268 2.85 -15.94 74.64
N SER A 269 2.54 -16.33 73.40
CA SER A 269 2.39 -17.73 72.93
C SER A 269 1.75 -17.70 71.54
N VAL A 270 2.51 -18.06 70.51
CA VAL A 270 2.53 -19.40 69.89
C VAL A 270 1.26 -19.70 69.10
N SER A 271 1.50 -19.86 67.79
CA SER A 271 0.76 -20.66 66.80
C SER A 271 -0.62 -20.20 66.35
N GLY A 272 -0.83 -20.36 65.04
CA GLY A 272 -2.15 -20.71 64.53
C GLY A 272 -2.85 -19.62 63.72
N ALA A 273 -2.44 -19.53 62.45
CA ALA A 273 -3.35 -19.47 61.30
C ALA A 273 -4.10 -18.16 60.97
N ALA A 274 -4.34 -18.08 59.65
CA ALA A 274 -5.12 -17.14 58.85
C ALA A 274 -4.46 -15.76 58.66
N ILE A 275 -3.84 -15.41 57.52
CA ILE A 275 -4.25 -15.66 56.13
C ILE A 275 -5.78 -15.70 55.95
N SER A 276 -6.42 -14.53 56.03
CA SER A 276 -7.52 -14.14 55.13
C SER A 276 -8.33 -13.00 55.73
N ALA A 277 -8.06 -11.79 55.23
CA ALA A 277 -9.14 -11.01 54.62
C ALA A 277 -8.74 -10.86 53.15
N ALA A 278 -8.84 -11.98 52.43
CA ALA A 278 -8.93 -12.01 51.00
C ALA A 278 -10.41 -11.94 50.62
N SER A 279 -10.72 -10.92 49.83
CA SER A 279 -11.78 -10.92 48.82
C SER A 279 -11.13 -10.07 47.72
N SER A 280 -10.45 -10.58 46.70
CA SER A 280 -10.73 -11.71 45.79
C SER A 280 -12.16 -11.70 45.27
N SER A 281 -12.42 -10.82 44.30
CA SER A 281 -13.14 -11.14 43.06
C SER A 281 -13.37 -9.86 42.26
N LEU A 282 -13.48 -9.83 40.94
CA LEU A 282 -13.19 -10.75 39.83
C LEU A 282 -13.37 -9.85 38.58
N VAL A 283 -12.49 -10.01 37.60
CA VAL A 283 -12.81 -10.19 36.16
C VAL A 283 -13.73 -9.17 35.46
N THR A 284 -13.20 -8.59 34.39
CA THR A 284 -13.74 -8.70 33.01
C THR A 284 -12.51 -8.55 32.07
N ALA A 285 -11.96 -9.63 31.51
CA ALA A 285 -12.35 -10.33 30.25
C ALA A 285 -12.37 -9.35 29.06
N THR A 286 -11.70 -9.56 27.92
CA THR A 286 -11.66 -10.71 26.99
C THR A 286 -10.48 -10.48 26.00
N VAL A 287 -9.87 -11.42 25.27
CA VAL A 287 -9.95 -12.88 25.02
C VAL A 287 -8.61 -13.18 24.32
N SER A 288 -7.88 -14.25 24.64
CA SER A 288 -7.90 -15.46 23.80
C SER A 288 -7.13 -16.57 24.49
N GLY A 289 -7.80 -17.70 24.69
CA GLY A 289 -7.18 -18.95 25.12
C GLY A 289 -6.71 -19.80 23.94
N ILE A 290 -5.86 -20.77 24.28
CA ILE A 290 -5.84 -22.20 23.90
C ILE A 290 -4.47 -22.71 24.33
N SER A 291 -4.39 -23.27 25.55
CA SER A 291 -4.44 -24.69 25.90
C SER A 291 -3.12 -25.44 25.65
N LEU A 292 -2.56 -25.94 26.74
CA LEU A 292 -1.49 -26.94 26.79
C LEU A 292 -1.97 -28.31 26.31
N VAL A 293 -1.07 -29.06 25.66
CA VAL A 293 -0.88 -30.50 25.88
C VAL A 293 0.65 -30.77 25.90
N PRO A 294 1.20 -31.51 26.88
CA PRO A 294 2.63 -31.77 27.02
C PRO A 294 3.02 -33.14 26.45
N THR A 295 4.25 -33.33 25.97
CA THR A 295 5.00 -34.61 25.95
C THR A 295 6.44 -34.38 25.49
N GLY A 296 7.42 -34.96 26.20
CA GLY A 296 8.50 -35.71 25.56
C GLY A 296 9.87 -35.04 25.40
N THR A 297 10.73 -35.30 26.38
CA THR A 297 12.20 -35.19 26.38
C THR A 297 12.88 -36.02 25.28
N SER A 298 13.85 -35.44 24.54
CA SER A 298 15.14 -36.04 24.11
C SER A 298 15.96 -34.98 23.36
N ILE A 299 16.96 -34.35 23.97
CA ILE A 299 18.39 -34.71 23.93
C ILE A 299 18.83 -35.31 22.59
N VAL A 300 19.51 -34.51 21.75
CA VAL A 300 20.69 -34.94 20.98
C VAL A 300 21.71 -33.80 21.02
N SER A 301 22.83 -34.09 21.67
CA SER A 301 24.10 -33.39 21.55
C SER A 301 24.76 -33.69 20.20
N SER A 302 25.43 -32.70 19.63
CA SER A 302 26.77 -32.82 18.99
C SER A 302 27.20 -31.43 18.53
N ALA A 303 28.12 -30.78 19.23
CA ALA A 303 29.58 -30.89 19.05
C ALA A 303 30.09 -30.09 17.81
N SER A 304 30.74 -28.95 18.08
CA SER A 304 31.77 -28.33 17.22
C SER A 304 33.10 -29.11 17.37
N PRO A 305 34.26 -28.77 16.72
CA PRO A 305 34.63 -27.84 15.61
C PRO A 305 35.57 -28.60 14.57
N PRO A 306 36.59 -28.06 13.83
CA PRO A 306 37.05 -26.69 13.52
C PRO A 306 37.48 -26.37 12.05
N SER A 307 37.78 -25.07 11.83
CA SER A 307 38.85 -24.45 11.01
C SER A 307 38.76 -24.24 9.48
N SER A 308 39.27 -23.04 9.13
CA SER A 308 39.97 -22.55 7.92
C SER A 308 39.18 -21.97 6.72
N GLU A 309 39.27 -20.64 6.64
CA GLU A 309 39.77 -19.83 5.51
C GLU A 309 39.06 -19.79 4.14
N THR A 310 38.76 -18.54 3.77
CA THR A 310 38.94 -17.89 2.45
C THR A 310 37.92 -18.13 1.32
N GLU A 311 37.41 -16.98 0.84
CA GLU A 311 36.99 -16.66 -0.53
C GLU A 311 35.51 -16.90 -0.91
N ASP A 312 34.77 -15.79 -0.98
CA ASP A 312 33.64 -15.61 -1.91
C ASP A 312 34.16 -15.85 -3.34
N PRO A 313 33.48 -16.65 -4.19
CA PRO A 313 32.43 -16.07 -5.01
C PRO A 313 31.35 -17.08 -5.47
N SER A 314 30.07 -16.90 -5.13
CA SER A 314 28.98 -17.56 -5.89
C SER A 314 27.58 -17.00 -5.61
N LEU A 315 27.24 -15.88 -6.25
CA LEU A 315 25.83 -15.49 -6.49
C LEU A 315 25.25 -16.14 -7.76
N SER A 316 26.00 -17.03 -8.42
CA SER A 316 25.60 -17.74 -9.64
C SER A 316 25.04 -19.15 -9.39
N SER A 317 25.26 -19.76 -8.22
CA SER A 317 24.77 -21.12 -7.90
C SER A 317 23.32 -21.15 -7.40
N PHE A 318 22.81 -20.05 -6.85
CA PHE A 318 21.44 -19.98 -6.36
C PHE A 318 20.39 -19.82 -7.48
N LEU A 319 20.75 -19.22 -8.62
CA LEU A 319 19.85 -19.10 -9.78
C LEU A 319 19.74 -20.41 -10.58
N THR A 320 20.75 -21.28 -10.54
CA THR A 320 20.72 -22.56 -11.28
C THR A 320 19.97 -23.65 -10.51
N SER A 321 19.94 -23.63 -9.17
CA SER A 321 19.19 -24.63 -8.39
C SER A 321 17.67 -24.41 -8.45
N ALA A 322 17.20 -23.21 -8.76
CA ALA A 322 15.76 -22.92 -8.90
C ALA A 322 15.18 -23.35 -10.28
N ILE A 323 16.02 -23.50 -11.30
CA ILE A 323 15.58 -23.94 -12.65
C ILE A 323 15.58 -25.48 -12.77
N VAL A 324 16.37 -26.18 -11.95
CA VAL A 324 16.45 -27.65 -12.00
C VAL A 324 15.29 -28.33 -11.25
N ASP A 325 14.68 -27.68 -10.25
CA ASP A 325 13.61 -28.31 -9.44
C ASP A 325 12.19 -28.21 -10.04
N SER A 326 12.04 -27.54 -11.20
CA SER A 326 10.76 -27.47 -11.93
C SER A 326 10.66 -28.41 -13.15
N THR A 327 11.72 -29.18 -13.46
CA THR A 327 11.68 -30.16 -14.58
C THR A 327 11.32 -31.58 -14.12
N THR A 328 11.31 -31.85 -12.80
CA THR A 328 11.05 -33.18 -12.23
C THR A 328 9.57 -33.49 -11.94
N GLN A 329 8.64 -32.58 -12.29
CA GLN A 329 7.19 -32.76 -12.09
C GLN A 329 6.36 -32.78 -13.40
N LEU A 330 7.01 -32.85 -14.57
CA LEU A 330 6.31 -32.90 -15.88
C LEU A 330 6.59 -34.15 -16.72
N SER A 331 7.37 -35.11 -16.23
CA SER A 331 7.67 -36.36 -16.94
C SER A 331 6.81 -37.56 -16.53
N SER A 332 5.84 -37.39 -15.62
CA SER A 332 4.97 -38.51 -15.14
C SER A 332 3.58 -38.59 -15.77
N VAL A 333 3.24 -37.73 -16.76
CA VAL A 333 1.87 -37.67 -17.32
C VAL A 333 1.77 -38.01 -18.82
N LEU A 334 2.88 -38.25 -19.55
CA LEU A 334 2.81 -38.39 -21.01
C LEU A 334 3.23 -39.74 -21.62
N GLU A 335 3.22 -40.84 -20.88
CA GLU A 335 3.53 -42.15 -21.47
C GLU A 335 2.69 -43.28 -20.91
N THR A 336 1.48 -43.46 -21.45
CA THR A 336 0.93 -44.79 -21.78
C THR A 336 -0.19 -44.63 -22.81
N SER A 337 0.17 -44.72 -24.09
CA SER A 337 -0.79 -45.05 -25.16
C SER A 337 -0.90 -46.57 -25.26
N HIS A 338 -2.11 -47.13 -25.14
CA HIS A 338 -2.58 -48.22 -26.02
C HIS A 338 -4.11 -48.42 -25.92
N LEU A 339 -4.78 -48.36 -27.07
CA LEU A 339 -6.01 -49.11 -27.37
C LEU A 339 -5.60 -50.57 -27.71
N PRO A 340 -6.45 -51.64 -27.68
CA PRO A 340 -7.83 -51.64 -28.22
C PRO A 340 -8.88 -52.62 -27.59
N LYS A 341 -10.13 -52.52 -28.10
CA LYS A 341 -11.08 -53.63 -28.45
C LYS A 341 -12.18 -54.13 -27.45
N VAL A 342 -13.44 -53.80 -27.83
CA VAL A 342 -14.69 -54.62 -27.92
C VAL A 342 -15.46 -55.10 -26.67
N SER A 343 -16.78 -54.75 -26.71
CA SER A 343 -18.02 -55.46 -26.28
C SER A 343 -18.89 -54.57 -25.38
N ALA A 344 -19.98 -53.99 -25.90
CA ALA A 344 -21.32 -54.58 -26.10
C ALA A 344 -22.23 -54.46 -24.86
N SER A 345 -23.48 -54.02 -25.13
CA SER A 345 -24.70 -53.94 -24.30
C SER A 345 -25.12 -52.50 -23.99
N SER A 346 -26.07 -51.89 -24.73
CA SER A 346 -27.52 -52.15 -24.87
C SER A 346 -28.35 -51.48 -23.76
N THR A 347 -29.50 -50.95 -24.19
CA THR A 347 -30.71 -50.56 -23.42
C THR A 347 -30.69 -49.14 -22.82
N SER A 348 -31.41 -48.17 -23.41
CA SER A 348 -32.86 -47.85 -23.32
C SER A 348 -33.07 -46.75 -22.26
N ASN A 349 -33.46 -45.52 -22.60
CA ASN A 349 -34.83 -45.01 -22.83
C ASN A 349 -34.64 -43.54 -23.28
N VAL A 350 -35.10 -43.01 -24.42
CA VAL A 350 -36.48 -42.71 -24.88
C VAL A 350 -37.38 -42.17 -23.77
N GLU A 351 -37.65 -40.85 -23.77
CA GLU A 351 -38.98 -40.19 -23.93
C GLU A 351 -38.77 -38.66 -23.77
N GLU A 352 -38.97 -37.87 -24.83
CA GLU A 352 -40.12 -36.94 -25.04
C GLU A 352 -40.28 -35.86 -23.93
N VAL A 353 -40.07 -34.58 -24.23
CA VAL A 353 -40.94 -33.62 -24.97
C VAL A 353 -42.02 -33.01 -24.09
N SER A 354 -42.17 -31.68 -24.23
CA SER A 354 -43.29 -30.81 -23.80
C SER A 354 -43.24 -30.25 -22.38
N LEU A 355 -43.67 -29.03 -22.06
CA LEU A 355 -44.03 -27.75 -22.71
C LEU A 355 -44.53 -26.86 -21.54
N GLN A 356 -44.73 -25.56 -21.81
CA GLN A 356 -45.58 -24.60 -21.06
C GLN A 356 -45.05 -24.04 -19.73
N LEU A 357 -45.38 -22.81 -19.29
CA LEU A 357 -45.80 -21.54 -19.88
C LEU A 357 -46.06 -20.61 -18.65
N SER A 358 -45.46 -19.42 -18.61
CA SER A 358 -46.01 -18.18 -18.01
C SER A 358 -46.28 -18.12 -16.47
N PRO A 359 -46.74 -16.97 -15.92
CA PRO A 359 -46.03 -15.70 -15.74
C PRO A 359 -46.12 -15.16 -14.29
N THR A 360 -45.23 -14.28 -13.85
CA THR A 360 -45.40 -13.54 -12.58
C THR A 360 -45.90 -12.13 -12.86
N THR A 361 -47.10 -11.87 -12.35
CA THR A 361 -47.86 -10.62 -12.40
C THR A 361 -47.40 -9.61 -11.34
N LEU A 362 -47.11 -8.39 -11.79
CA LEU A 362 -47.72 -7.12 -11.36
C LEU A 362 -48.34 -7.05 -9.94
N ASN A 363 -47.79 -6.19 -9.07
CA ASN A 363 -48.63 -5.40 -8.16
C ASN A 363 -48.01 -4.05 -7.81
N SER A 364 -48.53 -3.02 -8.46
CA SER A 364 -48.57 -1.63 -8.03
C SER A 364 -49.69 -1.46 -7.01
N HIS A 365 -49.43 -0.79 -5.90
CA HIS A 365 -50.49 -0.17 -5.10
C HIS A 365 -50.10 1.27 -4.77
N ASP A 366 -51.00 2.16 -5.15
CA ASP A 366 -50.99 3.61 -5.07
C ASP A 366 -51.91 4.06 -3.91
N GLU A 367 -51.71 5.31 -3.50
CA GLU A 367 -52.61 6.21 -2.76
C GLU A 367 -53.22 5.84 -1.39
N LEU A 368 -52.87 6.64 -0.38
CA LEU A 368 -53.76 7.63 0.22
C LEU A 368 -52.97 8.80 0.86
#